data_AF-A0A522ZXC6-F1
#
_entry.id   AF-A0A522ZXC6-F1
#
_cell.length_a   1.000
_cell.length_b   1.000
_cell.length_c   1.000
_cell.angle_alpha   90.00
_cell.angle_beta   90.00
_cell.angle_gamma   90.00
#
_symmetry.space_group_name_H-M   'P 1'
#
loop_
_entity.id
_entity.type
_entity.pdbx_description
1 polymer ?
#
loop_
_entity_poly.entity_id
_entity_poly.type
_entity_poly.pdbx_seq_one_letter_code
_entity_poly.pdbx_strand_id
1 'polypeptide(L)'
;MEQFADTYPMGLQGESHRASSPSAEPHVTPGLKNQDRITEIRSRMLARQSVTLRTSYCSRHLRRDFNIASAKMYVYSLNRKYRQKIAEALSDLHWQISIVDADTTLLPYGDLDVSWLQSGSYDLVMVSAESASMFRALRRVDNLVARLHAAERSGFITREQRREIIAPINMAYVAFKQVSMKLSNKSIEELLSESNLA
;
A
#
# COMPACT_ATOMS: atom_id res chain seq x y z
N MET A 1 17.77 -58.33 31.77
CA MET A 1 17.43 -57.22 30.84
C MET A 1 18.49 -57.19 29.78
N GLU A 2 18.23 -57.89 28.69
CA GLU A 2 19.05 -57.92 27.48
C GLU A 2 18.89 -56.58 26.76
N GLN A 3 19.99 -55.97 26.33
CA GLN A 3 19.96 -55.03 25.20
C GLN A 3 21.04 -55.44 24.21
N PHE A 4 20.51 -55.90 23.09
CA PHE A 4 21.16 -56.44 21.92
C PHE A 4 22.07 -55.42 21.25
N ALA A 5 23.26 -55.88 20.87
CA ALA A 5 24.00 -55.32 19.76
C ALA A 5 23.26 -55.68 18.46
N ASP A 6 23.04 -54.70 17.58
CA ASP A 6 22.79 -54.99 16.17
C ASP A 6 23.24 -53.83 15.26
N THR A 7 24.40 -54.06 14.66
CA THR A 7 24.58 -54.20 13.21
C THR A 7 23.74 -53.29 12.31
N TYR A 8 24.38 -52.28 11.70
CA TYR A 8 23.87 -51.61 10.50
C TYR A 8 23.99 -52.51 9.27
N PRO A 9 22.97 -52.61 8.41
CA PRO A 9 23.14 -52.96 7.01
C PRO A 9 23.05 -51.72 6.11
N MET A 10 24.04 -51.59 5.24
CA MET A 10 24.06 -50.67 4.11
C MET A 10 23.14 -51.18 2.99
N GLY A 11 22.32 -50.26 2.45
CA GLY A 11 21.95 -50.21 1.03
C GLY A 11 20.69 -50.95 0.60
N LEU A 12 19.70 -50.20 0.11
CA LEU A 12 19.07 -50.42 -1.21
C LEU A 12 18.25 -49.19 -1.62
N GLN A 13 18.49 -48.77 -2.86
CA GLN A 13 17.91 -47.62 -3.55
C GLN A 13 16.39 -47.78 -3.73
N GLY A 14 15.68 -46.65 -3.58
CA GLY A 14 14.31 -46.47 -4.03
C GLY A 14 14.11 -45.00 -4.35
N GLU A 15 14.20 -44.66 -5.64
CA GLU A 15 13.95 -43.34 -6.19
C GLU A 15 12.55 -42.86 -5.80
N SER A 16 12.46 -41.75 -5.07
CA SER A 16 11.23 -40.96 -5.02
C SER A 16 11.49 -39.67 -5.78
N HIS A 17 10.84 -39.57 -6.94
CA HIS A 17 10.73 -38.36 -7.73
C HIS A 17 10.18 -37.23 -6.85
N ARG A 18 11.07 -36.41 -6.29
CA ARG A 18 10.69 -35.13 -5.72
C ARG A 18 10.40 -34.21 -6.90
N ALA A 19 9.12 -34.06 -7.22
CA ALA A 19 8.63 -33.10 -8.18
C ALA A 19 9.33 -31.75 -7.93
N SER A 20 10.14 -31.34 -8.89
CA SER A 20 10.74 -30.03 -8.95
C SER A 20 9.61 -29.01 -8.90
N SER A 21 9.51 -28.29 -7.79
CA SER A 21 8.67 -27.10 -7.71
C SER A 21 9.05 -26.18 -8.87
N PRO A 22 8.09 -25.64 -9.63
CA PRO A 22 8.42 -24.76 -10.74
C PRO A 22 9.20 -23.57 -10.16
N SER A 23 10.38 -23.36 -10.73
CA SER A 23 11.26 -22.24 -10.44
C SER A 23 10.44 -20.96 -10.43
N ALA A 24 10.33 -20.32 -9.26
CA ALA A 24 9.73 -19.01 -9.15
C ALA A 24 10.50 -18.08 -10.09
N GLU A 25 9.83 -17.64 -11.16
CA GLU A 25 10.39 -16.62 -12.03
C GLU A 25 10.82 -15.43 -11.17
N PRO A 26 11.94 -14.76 -11.49
CA PRO A 26 12.33 -13.57 -10.77
C PRO A 26 11.25 -12.51 -11.01
N HIS A 27 10.35 -12.36 -10.05
CA HIS A 27 9.44 -11.23 -10.01
C HIS A 27 10.31 -9.97 -9.89
N VAL A 28 10.55 -9.30 -11.02
CA VAL A 28 11.18 -7.98 -11.07
C VAL A 28 10.35 -7.07 -10.19
N THR A 29 10.80 -6.86 -8.96
CA THR A 29 10.09 -6.04 -7.98
C THR A 29 10.20 -4.60 -8.50
N PRO A 30 9.11 -3.97 -8.96
CA PRO A 30 9.21 -2.64 -9.52
C PRO A 30 9.69 -1.70 -8.41
N GLY A 31 10.90 -1.17 -8.57
CA GLY A 31 11.50 -0.27 -7.58
C GLY A 31 10.57 0.91 -7.28
N LEU A 32 10.42 1.23 -6.00
CA LEU A 32 9.65 2.41 -5.60
C LEU A 32 10.38 3.67 -6.06
N LYS A 33 9.60 4.66 -6.51
CA LYS A 33 10.18 5.94 -6.90
C LYS A 33 10.81 6.62 -5.68
N ASN A 34 12.01 7.16 -5.82
CA ASN A 34 12.76 7.84 -4.75
C ASN A 34 13.16 6.92 -3.57
N GLN A 35 13.51 5.66 -3.86
CA GLN A 35 13.97 4.72 -2.85
C GLN A 35 15.30 5.16 -2.19
N ASP A 36 16.18 5.75 -2.97
CA ASP A 36 17.43 6.42 -2.57
C ASP A 36 17.21 7.36 -1.37
N ARG A 37 16.21 8.26 -1.47
CA ARG A 37 15.91 9.23 -0.42
C ARG A 37 15.52 8.60 0.90
N ILE A 38 14.82 7.47 0.86
CA ILE A 38 14.44 6.73 2.07
C ILE A 38 15.64 5.96 2.63
N THR A 39 16.50 5.41 1.77
CA THR A 39 17.71 4.71 2.23
C THR A 39 18.76 5.64 2.84
N GLU A 40 18.79 6.91 2.44
CA GLU A 40 19.64 7.93 3.04
C GLU A 40 19.22 8.31 4.47
N ILE A 41 17.94 8.10 4.81
CA ILE A 41 17.42 8.39 6.16
C ILE A 41 18.04 7.43 7.17
N ARG A 42 19.04 7.92 7.89
CA ARG A 42 19.61 7.24 9.05
C ARG A 42 18.77 7.53 10.29
N SER A 43 17.69 6.78 10.46
CA SER A 43 16.88 6.84 11.69
C SER A 43 17.18 5.65 12.60
N ARG A 44 16.94 5.81 13.91
CA ARG A 44 17.01 4.70 14.88
C ARG A 44 15.81 3.75 14.78
N MET A 45 14.72 4.18 14.13
CA MET A 45 13.48 3.42 13.96
C MET A 45 13.19 3.28 12.46
N LEU A 46 13.60 2.14 11.91
CA LEU A 46 13.26 1.71 10.57
C LEU A 46 12.55 0.36 10.66
N ALA A 47 11.37 0.28 10.05
CA ALA A 47 10.69 -1.00 9.86
C ALA A 47 10.62 -1.30 8.36
N ARG A 48 11.25 -2.40 7.95
CA ARG A 48 11.19 -2.88 6.57
C ARG A 48 10.04 -3.88 6.45
N GLN A 49 9.21 -3.72 5.44
CA GLN A 49 8.08 -4.61 5.20
C GLN A 49 7.92 -4.86 3.71
N SER A 50 7.92 -6.12 3.31
CA SER A 50 7.47 -6.52 1.98
C SER A 50 5.95 -6.65 2.00
N VAL A 51 5.27 -6.07 1.01
CA VAL A 51 3.81 -6.09 0.90
C VAL A 51 3.39 -6.42 -0.53
N THR A 52 2.36 -7.24 -0.64
CA THR A 52 1.63 -7.50 -1.88
C THR A 52 0.37 -6.64 -1.91
N LEU A 53 0.25 -5.76 -2.89
CA LEU A 53 -0.99 -5.04 -3.20
C LEU A 53 -1.72 -5.76 -4.31
N ARG A 54 -3.05 -5.91 -4.18
CA ARG A 54 -3.91 -6.62 -5.12
C ARG A 54 -4.25 -5.78 -6.33
N THR A 55 -4.39 -4.47 -6.16
CA THR A 55 -4.89 -3.58 -7.21
C THR A 55 -3.78 -2.72 -7.81
N SER A 56 -3.87 -2.50 -9.14
CA SER A 56 -3.03 -1.52 -9.83
C SER A 56 -3.33 -0.08 -9.36
N TYR A 57 -4.55 0.15 -8.86
CA TYR A 57 -4.99 1.40 -8.27
C TYR A 57 -4.10 1.85 -7.11
N CYS A 58 -4.05 1.06 -6.02
CA CYS A 58 -3.22 1.39 -4.86
C CYS A 58 -1.72 1.30 -5.17
N SER A 59 -1.33 0.34 -6.01
CA SER A 59 0.05 0.20 -6.50
C SER A 59 0.61 1.50 -7.11
N ARG A 60 -0.20 2.21 -7.90
CA ARG A 60 0.22 3.48 -8.50
C ARG A 60 0.42 4.57 -7.46
N HIS A 61 -0.49 4.69 -6.50
CA HIS A 61 -0.40 5.66 -5.41
C HIS A 61 0.82 5.39 -4.53
N LEU A 62 1.04 4.14 -4.15
CA LEU A 62 2.18 3.70 -3.38
C LEU A 62 3.50 4.05 -4.08
N ARG A 63 3.67 3.62 -5.33
CA ARG A 63 4.89 3.91 -6.12
C ARG A 63 5.16 5.40 -6.30
N ARG A 64 4.12 6.21 -6.50
CA ARG A 64 4.25 7.63 -6.80
C ARG A 64 4.55 8.47 -5.56
N ASP A 65 3.81 8.23 -4.49
CA ASP A 65 3.69 9.19 -3.38
C ASP A 65 4.40 8.70 -2.09
N PHE A 66 4.48 7.38 -1.84
CA PHE A 66 4.85 6.84 -0.51
C PHE A 66 6.23 7.28 -0.02
N ASN A 67 7.28 7.10 -0.81
CA ASN A 67 8.65 7.42 -0.38
C ASN A 67 8.84 8.92 -0.16
N ILE A 68 8.30 9.78 -1.02
CA ILE A 68 8.42 11.23 -0.85
C ILE A 68 7.63 11.69 0.38
N ALA A 69 6.38 11.23 0.52
CA ALA A 69 5.53 11.60 1.65
C ALA A 69 6.16 11.13 2.96
N SER A 70 6.65 9.89 3.02
CA SER A 70 7.32 9.32 4.20
C SER A 70 8.59 10.07 4.57
N ALA A 71 9.44 10.40 3.59
CA ALA A 71 10.65 11.19 3.84
C ALA A 71 10.32 12.58 4.40
N LYS A 72 9.31 13.28 3.83
CA LYS A 72 8.88 14.59 4.33
C LYS A 72 8.27 14.50 5.72
N MET A 73 7.44 13.49 5.98
CA MET A 73 6.89 13.23 7.31
C MET A 73 7.99 13.05 8.35
N TYR A 74 9.05 12.33 8.01
CA TYR A 74 10.22 12.17 8.86
C TYR A 74 10.98 13.49 9.08
N VAL A 75 11.35 14.20 8.00
CA VAL A 75 12.15 15.44 8.08
C VAL A 75 11.44 16.53 8.88
N TYR A 76 10.12 16.66 8.71
CA TYR A 76 9.33 17.69 9.40
C TYR A 76 8.66 17.19 10.68
N SER A 77 9.00 15.99 11.17
CA SER A 77 8.39 15.38 12.35
C SER A 77 8.45 16.26 13.60
N LEU A 78 9.51 17.07 13.75
CA LEU A 78 9.67 17.99 14.89
C LEU A 78 8.78 19.24 14.82
N ASN A 79 8.23 19.57 13.64
CA ASN A 79 7.34 20.72 13.50
C ASN A 79 5.92 20.38 13.99
N ARG A 80 5.53 20.93 15.14
CA ARG A 80 4.23 20.68 15.78
C ARG A 80 3.03 21.01 14.88
N LYS A 81 3.07 22.16 14.18
CA LYS A 81 1.96 22.57 13.29
C LYS A 81 1.80 21.60 12.11
N TYR A 82 2.92 21.16 11.53
CA TYR A 82 2.90 20.18 10.44
C TYR A 82 2.38 18.81 10.91
N ARG A 83 2.87 18.33 12.06
CA ARG A 83 2.44 17.05 12.65
C ARG A 83 0.93 17.04 12.93
N GLN A 84 0.39 18.12 13.48
CA GLN A 84 -1.03 18.25 13.74
C GLN A 84 -1.85 18.15 12.45
N LYS A 85 -1.47 18.90 11.40
CA LYS A 85 -2.18 18.84 10.10
C LYS A 85 -2.12 17.45 9.45
N ILE A 86 -1.00 16.74 9.58
CA ILE A 86 -0.91 15.35 9.09
C ILE A 86 -1.81 14.42 9.90
N ALA A 87 -1.82 14.56 11.23
CA ALA A 87 -2.65 13.73 12.09
C ALA A 87 -4.14 13.93 11.75
N GLU A 88 -4.57 15.17 11.57
CA GLU A 88 -5.93 15.52 11.12
C GLU A 88 -6.23 14.91 9.75
N ALA A 89 -5.35 15.08 8.75
CA ALA A 89 -5.57 14.56 7.41
C ALA A 89 -5.55 13.02 7.33
N LEU A 90 -4.68 12.36 8.11
CA LEU A 90 -4.69 10.90 8.23
C LEU A 90 -5.94 10.40 8.94
N SER A 91 -6.40 11.10 9.98
CA SER A 91 -7.63 10.78 10.69
C SER A 91 -8.83 10.84 9.76
N ASP A 92 -8.95 11.90 8.97
CA ASP A 92 -10.01 12.03 7.97
C ASP A 92 -9.92 10.93 6.91
N LEU A 93 -8.73 10.63 6.38
CA LEU A 93 -8.55 9.52 5.44
C LEU A 93 -9.00 8.17 6.02
N HIS A 94 -8.59 7.85 7.24
CA HIS A 94 -9.03 6.61 7.91
C HIS A 94 -10.53 6.59 8.17
N TRP A 95 -11.10 7.74 8.53
CA TRP A 95 -12.54 7.90 8.74
C TRP A 95 -13.32 7.63 7.45
N GLN A 96 -12.95 8.26 6.34
CA GLN A 96 -13.60 8.01 5.04
C GLN A 96 -13.48 6.55 4.61
N ILE A 97 -12.31 5.93 4.79
CA ILE A 97 -12.13 4.50 4.51
C ILE A 97 -13.05 3.66 5.39
N SER A 98 -13.18 4.00 6.68
CA SER A 98 -14.01 3.23 7.61
C SER A 98 -15.50 3.33 7.30
N ILE A 99 -15.99 4.50 6.86
CA ILE A 99 -17.37 4.67 6.44
C ILE A 99 -17.68 3.75 5.25
N VAL A 100 -16.85 3.78 4.22
CA VAL A 100 -17.09 2.97 3.03
C VAL A 100 -16.93 1.48 3.34
N ASP A 101 -15.92 1.09 4.14
CA ASP A 101 -15.70 -0.31 4.53
C ASP A 101 -16.82 -0.87 5.43
N ALA A 102 -17.51 -0.01 6.20
CA ALA A 102 -18.65 -0.38 7.03
C ALA A 102 -20.00 -0.34 6.29
N ASP A 103 -20.03 0.08 5.02
CA ASP A 103 -21.25 0.13 4.23
C ASP A 103 -21.81 -1.29 4.01
N THR A 104 -23.04 -1.49 4.47
CA THR A 104 -23.73 -2.79 4.42
C THR A 104 -23.95 -3.27 3.00
N THR A 105 -24.03 -2.36 2.02
CA THR A 105 -24.16 -2.69 0.60
C THR A 105 -22.92 -3.40 0.05
N LEU A 106 -21.76 -3.25 0.70
CA LEU A 106 -20.50 -3.87 0.28
C LEU A 106 -20.23 -5.21 0.94
N LEU A 107 -20.97 -5.60 1.99
CA LEU A 107 -20.82 -6.89 2.67
C LEU A 107 -20.98 -8.10 1.72
N PRO A 108 -21.96 -8.12 0.79
CA PRO A 108 -22.11 -9.22 -0.18
C PRO A 108 -20.92 -9.37 -1.14
N TYR A 109 -20.05 -8.36 -1.25
CA TYR A 109 -18.89 -8.36 -2.15
C TYR A 109 -17.62 -8.89 -1.49
N GLY A 110 -17.67 -9.23 -0.20
CA GLY A 110 -16.51 -9.66 0.60
C GLY A 110 -15.88 -10.96 0.12
N ASP A 111 -16.69 -11.88 -0.40
CA ASP A 111 -16.28 -13.24 -0.79
C ASP A 111 -16.01 -13.39 -2.30
N LEU A 112 -16.00 -12.29 -3.05
CA LEU A 112 -15.81 -12.33 -4.50
C LEU A 112 -14.36 -12.66 -4.88
N ASP A 113 -14.20 -13.42 -5.97
CA ASP A 113 -12.89 -13.80 -6.48
C ASP A 113 -12.09 -12.58 -6.97
N VAL A 114 -10.89 -12.42 -6.42
CA VAL A 114 -9.92 -11.35 -6.71
C VAL A 114 -8.63 -11.88 -7.34
N SER A 115 -8.55 -13.17 -7.65
CA SER A 115 -7.34 -13.83 -8.18
C SER A 115 -6.87 -13.26 -9.53
N TRP A 116 -7.81 -12.74 -10.33
CA TRP A 116 -7.56 -12.14 -11.63
C TRP A 116 -6.96 -10.73 -11.58
N LEU A 117 -6.92 -10.10 -10.40
CA LEU A 117 -6.30 -8.79 -10.24
C LEU A 117 -4.78 -8.91 -10.31
N GLN A 118 -4.15 -7.96 -11.02
CA GLN A 118 -2.70 -7.91 -11.10
C GLN A 118 -2.10 -7.40 -9.78
N SER A 119 -1.61 -8.35 -9.00
CA SER A 119 -0.90 -8.05 -7.77
C SER A 119 0.51 -7.54 -8.04
N GLY A 120 1.00 -6.65 -7.17
CA GLY A 120 2.36 -6.14 -7.19
C GLY A 120 2.99 -6.23 -5.81
N SER A 121 4.21 -6.75 -5.76
CA SER A 121 5.02 -6.80 -4.53
C SER A 121 5.91 -5.58 -4.42
N TYR A 122 6.00 -5.00 -3.23
CA TYR A 122 6.79 -3.81 -2.95
C TYR A 122 7.49 -3.94 -1.60
N ASP A 123 8.77 -3.57 -1.57
CA ASP A 123 9.54 -3.48 -0.33
C ASP A 123 9.53 -2.04 0.17
N LEU A 124 8.92 -1.84 1.34
CA LEU A 124 8.74 -0.55 1.96
C LEU A 124 9.64 -0.41 3.18
N VAL A 125 10.05 0.82 3.44
CA VAL A 125 10.70 1.20 4.70
C VAL A 125 9.85 2.27 5.35
N MET A 126 9.33 1.97 6.53
CA MET A 126 8.59 2.90 7.37
C MET A 126 9.58 3.63 8.28
N VAL A 127 9.58 4.96 8.16
CA VAL A 127 10.53 5.86 8.84
C VAL A 127 9.89 6.62 10.00
N SER A 128 8.55 6.66 10.07
CA SER A 128 7.78 7.30 11.13
C SER A 128 6.43 6.62 11.39
N ALA A 129 5.78 6.92 12.51
CA ALA A 129 4.46 6.39 12.85
C ALA A 129 3.39 6.81 11.83
N GLU A 130 3.50 8.03 11.31
CA GLU A 130 2.61 8.60 10.28
C GLU A 130 2.77 7.86 8.94
N SER A 131 4.01 7.52 8.55
CA SER A 131 4.25 6.70 7.35
C SER A 131 3.63 5.30 7.47
N ALA A 132 3.69 4.69 8.65
CA ALA A 132 3.02 3.43 8.93
C ALA A 132 1.50 3.56 8.92
N SER A 133 0.96 4.69 9.40
CA SER A 133 -0.47 4.99 9.33
C SER A 133 -0.95 5.17 7.88
N MET A 134 -0.21 5.91 7.06
CA MET A 134 -0.45 6.04 5.62
C MET A 134 -0.46 4.67 4.93
N PHE A 135 0.52 3.82 5.24
CA PHE A 135 0.60 2.48 4.68
C PHE A 135 -0.63 1.63 5.03
N ARG A 136 -1.07 1.65 6.30
CA ARG A 136 -2.29 0.97 6.74
C ARG A 136 -3.53 1.46 6.00
N ALA A 137 -3.66 2.77 5.80
CA ALA A 137 -4.75 3.35 5.00
C ALA A 137 -4.74 2.80 3.57
N LEU A 138 -3.59 2.85 2.89
CA LEU A 138 -3.45 2.34 1.52
C LEU A 138 -3.79 0.85 1.38
N ARG A 139 -3.42 0.02 2.37
CA ARG A 139 -3.76 -1.41 2.38
C ARG A 139 -5.25 -1.65 2.56
N ARG A 140 -5.94 -0.86 3.38
CA ARG A 140 -7.40 -0.93 3.51
C ARG A 140 -8.09 -0.53 2.21
N VAL A 141 -7.65 0.57 1.59
CA VAL A 141 -8.16 0.99 0.28
C VAL A 141 -7.93 -0.09 -0.77
N ASP A 142 -6.77 -0.74 -0.78
CA ASP A 142 -6.46 -1.79 -1.76
C ASP A 142 -7.45 -2.97 -1.68
N ASN A 143 -7.78 -3.42 -0.46
CA ASN A 143 -8.79 -4.46 -0.25
C ASN A 143 -10.18 -3.99 -0.69
N LEU A 144 -10.57 -2.77 -0.36
CA LEU A 144 -11.87 -2.20 -0.70
C LEU A 144 -12.03 -2.08 -2.23
N VAL A 145 -11.03 -1.53 -2.90
CA VAL A 145 -11.00 -1.38 -4.35
C VAL A 145 -10.99 -2.75 -5.04
N ALA A 146 -10.29 -3.74 -4.49
CA ALA A 146 -10.32 -5.12 -5.02
C ALA A 146 -11.74 -5.72 -4.98
N ARG A 147 -12.45 -5.59 -3.84
CA ARG A 147 -13.85 -6.04 -3.71
C ARG A 147 -14.76 -5.33 -4.72
N LEU A 148 -14.62 -4.02 -4.87
CA LEU A 148 -15.41 -3.24 -5.82
C LEU A 148 -15.12 -3.61 -7.28
N HIS A 149 -13.87 -3.91 -7.64
CA HIS A 149 -13.54 -4.43 -8.97
C HIS A 149 -14.19 -5.78 -9.23
N ALA A 150 -14.21 -6.67 -8.24
CA ALA A 150 -14.86 -7.96 -8.36
C ALA A 150 -16.39 -7.83 -8.45
N ALA A 151 -16.98 -6.87 -7.72
CA ALA A 151 -18.41 -6.56 -7.80
C ALA A 151 -18.82 -6.00 -9.17
N GLU A 152 -18.00 -5.12 -9.76
CA GLU A 152 -18.21 -4.62 -11.13
C GLU A 152 -18.15 -5.76 -12.15
N ARG A 153 -17.17 -6.65 -12.03
CA ARG A 153 -17.02 -7.80 -12.94
C ARG A 153 -18.20 -8.76 -12.86
N SER A 154 -18.76 -8.93 -11.66
CA SER A 154 -19.92 -9.80 -11.41
C SER A 154 -21.26 -9.14 -11.80
N GLY A 155 -21.24 -7.86 -12.21
CA GLY A 155 -22.43 -7.12 -12.64
C GLY A 155 -23.29 -6.55 -11.51
N PHE A 156 -22.84 -6.60 -10.25
CA PHE A 156 -23.60 -6.04 -9.11
C PHE A 156 -23.60 -4.51 -9.09
N ILE A 157 -22.51 -3.90 -9.56
CA ILE A 157 -22.36 -2.45 -9.62
C ILE A 157 -21.87 -2.01 -10.99
N THR A 158 -22.25 -0.80 -11.39
CA THR A 158 -21.71 -0.18 -12.59
C THR A 158 -20.36 0.47 -12.30
N ARG A 159 -19.63 0.77 -13.38
CA ARG A 159 -18.36 1.51 -13.32
C ARG A 159 -18.50 2.89 -12.68
N GLU A 160 -19.64 3.53 -12.89
CA GLU A 160 -19.96 4.86 -12.35
C GLU A 160 -20.21 4.78 -10.85
N GLN A 161 -21.04 3.84 -10.41
CA GLN A 161 -21.28 3.58 -8.99
C GLN A 161 -19.97 3.27 -8.25
N ARG A 162 -19.10 2.43 -8.82
CA ARG A 162 -17.76 2.20 -8.24
C ARG A 162 -16.97 3.50 -8.04
N ARG A 163 -16.99 4.39 -9.02
CA ARG A 163 -16.26 5.68 -8.95
C ARG A 163 -16.85 6.58 -7.88
N GLU A 164 -18.16 6.62 -7.75
CA GLU A 164 -18.87 7.40 -6.72
C GLU A 164 -18.55 6.89 -5.32
N ILE A 165 -18.57 5.57 -5.11
CA ILE A 165 -18.23 4.94 -3.83
C ILE A 165 -16.78 5.27 -3.40
N ILE A 166 -15.83 5.29 -4.35
CA ILE A 166 -14.41 5.56 -4.06
C ILE A 166 -14.12 7.08 -3.97
N ALA A 167 -14.96 7.94 -4.55
CA ALA A 167 -14.74 9.39 -4.63
C ALA A 167 -14.38 10.06 -3.28
N PRO A 168 -15.09 9.83 -2.15
CA PRO A 168 -14.74 10.46 -0.87
C PRO A 168 -13.34 10.07 -0.38
N ILE A 169 -12.96 8.79 -0.52
CA ILE A 169 -11.62 8.31 -0.18
C ILE A 169 -10.55 9.01 -1.02
N ASN A 170 -10.83 9.23 -2.31
CA ASN A 170 -9.89 9.91 -3.21
C ASN A 170 -9.67 11.36 -2.82
N MET A 171 -10.74 12.07 -2.46
CA MET A 171 -10.65 13.45 -2.01
C MET A 171 -9.83 13.56 -0.71
N ALA A 172 -10.11 12.70 0.27
CA ALA A 172 -9.33 12.64 1.50
C ALA A 172 -7.85 12.28 1.25
N TYR A 173 -7.58 11.34 0.33
CA TYR A 173 -6.21 10.98 -0.04
C TYR A 173 -5.47 12.13 -0.71
N VAL A 174 -6.14 12.89 -1.59
CA VAL A 174 -5.57 14.08 -2.24
C VAL A 174 -5.27 15.17 -1.21
N ALA A 175 -6.18 15.42 -0.26
CA ALA A 175 -5.96 16.37 0.83
C ALA A 175 -4.76 15.95 1.70
N PHE A 176 -4.70 14.69 2.12
CA PHE A 176 -3.56 14.12 2.83
C PHE A 176 -2.25 14.27 2.03
N LYS A 177 -2.28 13.98 0.73
CA LYS A 177 -1.13 14.14 -0.16
C LYS A 177 -0.65 15.60 -0.18
N GLN A 178 -1.56 16.56 -0.32
CA GLN A 178 -1.21 17.99 -0.34
C GLN A 178 -0.53 18.40 0.96
N VAL A 179 -1.08 17.99 2.11
CA VAL A 179 -0.51 18.31 3.43
C VAL A 179 0.86 17.64 3.62
N SER A 180 0.96 16.33 3.38
CA SER A 180 2.20 15.56 3.57
C SER A 180 3.33 16.06 2.67
N MET A 181 3.02 16.39 1.42
CA MET A 181 4.00 16.89 0.45
C MET A 181 4.26 18.41 0.57
N LYS A 182 3.50 19.12 1.42
CA LYS A 182 3.49 20.59 1.56
C LYS A 182 3.22 21.29 0.21
N LEU A 183 2.27 20.76 -0.54
CA LEU A 183 1.79 21.38 -1.78
C LEU A 183 0.78 22.48 -1.42
N SER A 184 0.96 23.66 -1.98
CA SER A 184 -0.03 24.73 -1.98
C SER A 184 -0.85 24.65 -3.26
N ASN A 185 -2.18 24.60 -3.15
CA ASN A 185 -3.04 24.85 -4.30
C ASN A 185 -3.00 26.34 -4.55
N LYS A 186 -2.11 26.78 -5.45
CA LYS A 186 -2.11 28.17 -5.89
C LYS A 186 -3.16 28.33 -6.98
N SER A 187 -3.94 29.39 -6.91
CA SER A 187 -4.83 29.74 -8.01
C SER A 187 -4.01 30.12 -9.24
N ILE A 188 -4.60 30.06 -10.43
CA ILE A 188 -3.92 30.51 -11.66
C ILE A 188 -3.49 31.99 -11.51
N GLU A 189 -4.32 32.81 -10.86
CA GLU A 189 -4.03 34.22 -10.59
C GLU A 189 -2.84 34.41 -9.64
N GLU A 190 -2.73 33.58 -8.59
CA GLU A 190 -1.57 33.56 -7.70
C GLU A 190 -0.28 33.11 -8.42
N LEU A 191 -0.39 32.18 -9.38
CA LEU A 191 0.75 31.76 -10.19
C LEU A 191 1.17 32.83 -11.22
N LEU A 192 0.21 33.54 -11.80
CA LEU A 192 0.46 34.62 -12.76
C LEU A 192 1.09 35.85 -12.09
N SER A 193 0.61 36.21 -10.89
CA SER A 193 1.20 37.29 -10.09
C SER A 193 2.63 36.97 -9.61
N GLU A 194 2.94 35.73 -9.27
CA GLU A 194 4.30 35.32 -8.89
C GLU A 194 5.29 35.26 -10.07
N SER A 195 4.79 35.08 -11.30
CA SER A 195 5.63 34.92 -12.49
C SER A 195 6.00 36.23 -13.20
N ASN A 196 5.56 37.39 -12.69
CA ASN A 196 5.77 38.71 -13.33
C ASN A 196 5.43 38.70 -14.83
N LEU A 197 4.37 37.97 -15.22
CA LEU A 197 3.81 37.95 -16.58
C LEU A 197 2.56 38.85 -16.69
N ALA A 198 2.49 39.88 -15.85
CA ALA A 198 1.50 40.95 -15.94
C ALA A 198 2.02 42.09 -16.82
#